data_AF-A0A9P0KIP4-F1
#
_entry.id   AF-A0A9P0KIP4-F1
#
_cell.length_a   1.000
_cell.length_b   1.000
_cell.length_c   1.000
_cell.angle_alpha   90.00
_cell.angle_beta   90.00
_cell.angle_gamma   90.00
#
_symmetry.space_group_name_H-M   'P 1'
#
loop_
_entity.id
_entity.type
_entity.pdbx_description
1 polymer ?
#
loop_
_entity_poly.entity_id
_entity_poly.type
_entity_poly.pdbx_seq_one_letter_code
_entity_poly.pdbx_strand_id
1 'polypeptide(L)'
;MGLVGRLFGRSFRKSVAQDTNVREQLDDMEDYRPMFTYWVTTVQILVLFISIVCYGFGPFGIDMQTRSGQVLVTSLSLQQVDYMEPANFWFGPRANDLIHLGAKFAPCMRVDTKIKKEIDKIQAKERETACCIRNDDSGCVQSSQADCSKTISTWKKWTMGDAGPGGRISGSVCGLDPNECSPVRMAG
;
A
#
# COMPACT_ATOMS: atom_id res chain seq x y z
N MET A 1 0.92 -1.38 42.23
CA MET A 1 1.94 -0.30 42.13
C MET A 1 3.11 -0.70 41.19
N GLY A 2 3.02 -0.43 39.88
CA GLY A 2 3.98 -0.93 38.87
C GLY A 2 5.26 -0.11 38.69
N LEU A 3 6.25 -0.68 37.99
CA LEU A 3 7.61 -0.16 37.71
C LEU A 3 7.66 1.33 37.33
N VAL A 4 6.63 1.82 36.65
CA VAL A 4 6.49 3.20 36.18
C VAL A 4 6.36 4.22 37.33
N GLY A 5 5.78 3.82 38.48
CA GLY A 5 5.69 4.67 39.67
C GLY A 5 7.04 4.92 40.35
N ARG A 6 8.00 4.00 40.19
CA ARG A 6 9.36 4.11 40.74
C ARG A 6 10.28 4.98 39.88
N LEU A 7 9.97 5.09 38.59
CA LEU A 7 10.72 5.92 37.61
C LEU A 7 10.31 7.40 37.64
N PHE A 8 9.04 7.72 37.95
CA PHE A 8 8.55 9.10 37.90
C PHE A 8 8.72 9.92 39.20
N GLY A 9 9.60 9.50 40.10
CA GLY A 9 10.11 10.36 41.18
C GLY A 9 9.03 11.04 42.04
N ARG A 10 7.83 10.46 42.17
CA ARG A 10 6.84 10.92 43.15
C ARG A 10 7.32 10.49 44.52
N SER A 11 8.23 11.29 45.08
CA SER A 11 8.56 11.25 46.50
C SER A 11 7.34 11.74 47.27
N PHE A 12 6.40 10.84 47.54
CA PHE A 12 5.37 11.08 48.55
C PHE A 12 6.09 11.52 49.84
N ARG A 13 5.65 12.64 50.43
CA ARG A 13 6.21 13.13 51.69
C ARG A 13 6.17 11.98 52.69
N LYS A 14 7.32 11.63 53.28
CA LYS A 14 7.46 10.50 54.22
C LYS A 14 6.42 10.51 55.35
N SER A 15 5.89 11.69 55.73
CA SER A 15 4.84 11.78 56.74
C SER A 15 3.47 11.24 56.28
N VAL A 16 3.16 11.29 54.98
CA VAL A 16 1.91 10.76 54.42
C VAL A 16 2.00 9.25 54.20
N ALA A 17 3.20 8.72 53.94
CA ALA A 17 3.45 7.29 53.78
C ALA A 17 3.55 6.51 55.12
N GLN A 18 3.70 7.22 56.24
CA GLN A 18 3.81 6.65 57.58
C GLN A 18 2.48 6.73 58.36
N ASP A 19 1.47 7.42 57.84
CA ASP A 19 0.13 7.45 58.43
C ASP A 19 -0.53 6.07 58.29
N THR A 20 -0.89 5.46 59.42
CA THR A 20 -1.41 4.08 59.49
C THR A 20 -2.73 3.96 58.74
N ASN A 21 -3.58 5.00 58.77
CA ASN A 21 -4.86 5.01 58.04
C ASN A 21 -4.64 5.02 56.52
N VAL A 22 -3.65 5.76 56.04
CA VAL A 22 -3.33 5.85 54.60
C VAL A 22 -2.72 4.53 54.11
N ARG A 23 -1.90 3.88 54.95
CA ARG A 23 -1.26 2.61 54.64
C ARG A 23 -2.25 1.45 54.62
N GLU A 24 -3.19 1.44 55.56
CA GLU A 24 -4.27 0.45 55.63
C GLU A 24 -5.23 0.62 54.44
N GLN A 25 -5.58 1.86 54.04
CA GLN A 25 -6.35 2.13 52.82
C GLN A 25 -5.62 1.71 51.53
N LEU A 26 -4.28 1.82 51.49
CA LEU A 26 -3.48 1.40 50.35
C LEU A 26 -3.34 -0.13 50.23
N ASP A 27 -3.31 -0.85 51.37
CA ASP A 27 -3.30 -2.31 51.42
C ASP A 27 -4.72 -2.90 51.17
N ASP A 28 -5.78 -2.17 51.55
CA ASP A 28 -7.20 -2.56 51.33
C ASP A 28 -7.70 -2.25 49.90
N MET A 29 -6.88 -1.57 49.08
CA MET A 29 -7.15 -1.47 47.65
C MET A 29 -6.95 -2.84 47.01
N GLU A 30 -8.04 -3.54 46.73
CA GLU A 30 -8.03 -4.77 45.93
C GLU A 30 -7.34 -4.53 44.57
N ASP A 31 -6.13 -5.05 44.43
CA ASP A 31 -5.32 -4.98 43.22
C ASP A 31 -5.97 -5.88 42.13
N TYR A 32 -6.96 -5.34 41.39
CA TYR A 32 -7.54 -6.01 40.23
C TYR A 32 -6.48 -6.11 39.14
N ARG A 33 -5.66 -7.16 39.15
CA ARG A 33 -4.61 -7.38 38.15
C ARG A 33 -5.26 -7.59 36.78
N PRO A 34 -5.03 -6.70 35.80
CA PRO A 34 -5.72 -6.79 34.52
C PRO A 34 -5.03 -7.83 33.63
N MET A 35 -5.23 -9.12 33.93
CA MET A 35 -4.64 -10.28 33.24
C MET A 35 -4.89 -10.25 31.73
N PHE A 36 -6.09 -9.81 31.32
CA PHE A 36 -6.44 -9.62 29.92
C PHE A 36 -5.53 -8.61 29.22
N THR A 37 -5.27 -7.46 29.85
CA THR A 37 -4.41 -6.43 29.25
C THR A 37 -2.95 -6.88 29.16
N TYR A 38 -2.44 -7.61 30.14
CA TYR A 38 -1.10 -8.21 30.05
C TYR A 38 -1.02 -9.19 28.90
N TRP A 39 -2.02 -10.04 28.72
CA TRP A 39 -2.04 -10.98 27.60
C TRP A 39 -2.13 -10.29 26.23
N VAL A 40 -2.99 -9.29 26.09
CA VAL A 40 -3.11 -8.54 24.84
C VAL A 40 -1.80 -7.79 24.54
N THR A 41 -1.19 -7.17 25.54
CA THR A 41 0.08 -6.44 25.36
C THR A 41 1.24 -7.37 25.02
N THR A 42 1.32 -8.57 25.62
CA THR A 42 2.36 -9.55 25.24
C THR A 42 2.20 -10.03 23.80
N VAL A 43 0.97 -10.37 23.39
CA VAL A 43 0.68 -10.76 22.00
C VAL A 43 1.01 -9.61 21.04
N GLN A 44 0.63 -8.37 21.38
CA GLN A 44 0.91 -7.19 20.54
C GLN A 44 2.42 -6.94 20.37
N ILE A 45 3.21 -7.07 21.44
CA ILE A 45 4.67 -6.93 21.37
C ILE A 45 5.28 -8.03 20.51
N LEU A 46 4.81 -9.28 20.62
CA LEU A 46 5.28 -10.39 19.80
C LEU A 46 4.99 -10.17 18.31
N VAL A 47 3.77 -9.75 17.96
CA VAL A 47 3.39 -9.46 16.57
C VAL A 47 4.21 -8.29 16.01
N LEU A 48 4.42 -7.23 16.80
CA LEU A 48 5.28 -6.11 16.41
C LEU A 48 6.72 -6.58 16.18
N PHE A 49 7.26 -7.41 17.06
CA PHE A 49 8.62 -7.93 16.91
C PHE A 49 8.78 -8.79 15.64
N ILE A 50 7.86 -9.73 15.41
CA ILE A 50 7.89 -10.60 14.23
C ILE A 50 7.76 -9.78 12.95
N SER A 51 6.84 -8.81 12.91
CA SER A 51 6.64 -7.97 11.73
C SER A 51 7.88 -7.14 11.38
N ILE A 52 8.58 -6.60 12.38
CA ILE A 52 9.84 -5.88 12.18
C ILE A 52 10.95 -6.81 11.67
N VAL A 53 11.05 -8.05 12.18
CA VAL A 53 12.08 -9.01 11.74
C VAL A 53 11.84 -9.46 10.29
N CYS A 54 10.59 -9.67 9.88
CA CYS A 54 10.27 -10.15 8.53
C CYS A 54 10.29 -9.03 7.47
N TYR A 55 9.75 -7.84 7.79
CA TYR A 55 9.59 -6.75 6.81
C TYR A 55 10.63 -5.62 6.96
N GLY A 56 11.33 -5.57 8.09
CA GLY A 56 12.31 -4.53 8.40
C GLY A 56 11.72 -3.28 9.03
N PHE A 57 12.59 -2.31 9.31
CA PHE A 57 12.20 -1.02 9.87
C PHE A 57 11.75 -0.04 8.77
N GLY A 58 10.63 0.64 8.99
CA GLY A 58 10.23 1.79 8.19
C GLY A 58 11.07 3.03 8.50
N PRO A 59 11.09 4.03 7.60
CA PRO A 59 11.76 5.30 7.84
C PRO A 59 11.11 6.03 9.04
N PHE A 60 11.94 6.55 9.94
CA PHE A 60 11.51 7.28 11.13
C PHE A 60 11.46 8.79 10.85
N GLY A 61 10.36 9.45 11.21
CA GLY A 61 10.24 10.90 11.06
C GLY A 61 8.79 11.40 11.04
N ILE A 62 8.65 12.73 11.04
CA ILE A 62 7.37 13.44 10.80
C ILE A 62 7.29 13.87 9.33
N ASP A 63 8.41 13.83 8.61
CA ASP A 63 8.54 14.31 7.25
C ASP A 63 8.18 13.23 6.21
N MET A 64 7.69 13.67 5.06
CA MET A 64 7.36 12.79 3.93
C MET A 64 8.67 12.39 3.23
N GLN A 65 8.99 11.10 3.17
CA GLN A 65 10.15 10.65 2.41
C GLN A 65 9.74 10.40 0.95
N THR A 66 10.40 11.10 0.04
CA THR A 66 10.26 10.85 -1.40
C THR A 66 11.21 9.72 -1.80
N ARG A 67 10.67 8.68 -2.45
CA ARG A 67 11.44 7.59 -3.04
C ARG A 67 11.29 7.62 -4.55
N SER A 68 12.41 7.76 -5.25
CA SER A 68 12.47 7.71 -6.70
C SER A 68 12.68 6.26 -7.16
N GLY A 69 11.76 5.75 -7.98
CA GLY A 69 11.90 4.48 -8.66
C GLY A 69 12.01 4.69 -10.17
N GLN A 70 12.82 3.90 -10.86
CA GLN A 70 12.78 3.86 -12.32
C GLN A 70 11.64 2.93 -12.75
N VAL A 71 10.69 3.46 -13.52
CA VAL A 71 9.58 2.72 -14.09
C VAL A 71 9.61 2.87 -15.60
N LEU A 72 9.39 1.77 -16.31
CA LEU A 72 9.22 1.80 -17.75
C LEU A 72 7.89 2.47 -18.08
N VAL A 73 7.93 3.64 -18.70
CA VAL A 73 6.73 4.37 -19.09
C VAL A 73 6.23 3.94 -20.46
N THR A 74 5.05 4.42 -20.83
CA THR A 74 4.37 4.05 -22.07
C THR A 74 5.14 4.41 -23.34
N SER A 75 6.14 5.29 -23.25
CA SER A 75 7.10 5.59 -24.32
C SER A 75 8.21 4.54 -24.48
N LEU A 76 8.16 3.42 -23.74
CA LEU A 76 9.22 2.40 -23.68
C LEU A 76 10.58 2.95 -23.21
N SER A 77 10.58 4.11 -22.54
CA SER A 77 11.75 4.71 -21.90
C SER A 77 11.68 4.52 -20.39
N LEU A 78 12.83 4.39 -19.72
CA LEU A 78 12.88 4.42 -18.27
C LEU A 78 12.69 5.86 -17.78
N GLN A 79 11.66 6.10 -16.98
CA GLN A 79 11.42 7.38 -16.32
C GLN A 79 11.51 7.19 -14.82
N GLN A 80 12.13 8.15 -14.13
CA GLN A 80 12.09 8.20 -12.68
C GLN A 80 10.74 8.75 -12.24
N VAL A 81 9.99 7.94 -11.50
CA VAL A 81 8.75 8.34 -10.86
C VAL A 81 9.02 8.46 -9.37
N ASP A 82 8.68 9.63 -8.83
CA ASP A 82 8.78 9.92 -7.42
C ASP A 82 7.48 9.52 -6.72
N TYR A 83 7.59 8.64 -5.73
CA TYR A 83 6.50 8.25 -4.86
C TYR A 83 6.73 8.81 -3.46
N MET A 84 5.70 9.44 -2.88
CA MET A 84 5.76 10.00 -1.53
C MET A 84 5.18 9.00 -0.53
N GLU A 85 6.01 8.54 0.40
CA GLU A 85 5.60 7.66 1.50
C GLU A 85 5.58 8.44 2.82
N PRO A 86 4.50 8.34 3.61
CA PRO A 86 4.49 8.89 4.96
C PRO A 86 5.45 8.10 5.84
N ALA A 87 6.33 8.80 6.56
CA ALA A 87 7.20 8.19 7.54
C ALA A 87 6.41 7.75 8.78
N ASN A 88 6.94 6.74 9.48
CA ASN A 88 6.36 6.31 10.74
C ASN A 88 6.75 7.31 11.84
N PHE A 89 5.75 7.78 12.59
CA PHE A 89 5.98 8.60 13.79
C PHE A 89 6.72 7.82 14.89
N TRP A 90 6.55 6.49 14.95
CA TRP A 90 7.11 5.61 15.98
C TRP A 90 7.68 4.32 15.37
N PHE A 91 8.33 3.48 16.18
CA PHE A 91 8.90 2.20 15.74
C PHE A 91 7.83 1.29 15.13
N GLY A 92 8.06 0.85 13.88
CA GLY A 92 7.18 -0.06 13.16
C GLY A 92 7.60 -0.32 11.70
N PRO A 93 6.99 -1.32 11.05
CA PRO A 93 7.19 -1.61 9.62
C PRO A 93 6.53 -0.54 8.73
N ARG A 94 6.83 -0.54 7.42
CA ARG A 94 6.33 0.50 6.50
C ARG A 94 4.82 0.38 6.29
N ALA A 95 4.17 1.48 5.90
CA ALA A 95 2.73 1.48 5.63
C ALA A 95 2.30 0.43 4.59
N ASN A 96 3.10 0.20 3.54
CA ASN A 96 2.81 -0.84 2.53
C ASN A 96 2.84 -2.25 3.14
N ASP A 97 3.82 -2.53 4.01
CA ASP A 97 3.93 -3.82 4.70
C ASP A 97 2.79 -4.03 5.70
N LEU A 98 2.30 -2.96 6.34
CA LEU A 98 1.10 -3.02 7.18
C LEU A 98 -0.13 -3.43 6.36
N ILE A 99 -0.27 -2.91 5.14
CA ILE A 99 -1.38 -3.29 4.24
C ILE A 99 -1.26 -4.76 3.85
N HIS A 100 -0.04 -5.25 3.57
CA HIS A 100 0.21 -6.67 3.34
C HIS A 100 -0.12 -7.56 4.54
N LEU A 101 0.09 -7.06 5.76
CA LEU A 101 -0.30 -7.72 7.01
C LEU A 101 -1.81 -7.66 7.30
N GLY A 102 -2.59 -6.97 6.45
CA GLY A 102 -4.05 -6.90 6.56
C GLY A 102 -4.58 -5.59 7.13
N ALA A 103 -3.77 -4.54 7.25
CA ALA A 103 -4.26 -3.21 7.61
C ALA A 103 -5.24 -2.71 6.54
N LYS A 104 -6.31 -2.05 7.00
CA LYS A 104 -7.36 -1.54 6.12
C LYS A 104 -6.87 -0.32 5.34
N PHE A 105 -6.82 -0.42 4.01
CA PHE A 105 -6.52 0.71 3.12
C PHE A 105 -7.80 1.34 2.57
N ALA A 106 -8.23 2.46 3.19
CA ALA A 106 -9.51 3.09 2.87
C ALA A 106 -9.68 3.53 1.40
N PRO A 107 -8.67 4.08 0.69
CA PRO A 107 -8.86 4.58 -0.68
C PRO A 107 -9.30 3.52 -1.70
N CYS A 108 -8.97 2.24 -1.49
CA CYS A 108 -9.36 1.14 -2.39
C CYS A 108 -10.41 0.20 -1.78
N MET A 109 -10.42 0.00 -0.45
CA MET A 109 -11.36 -0.93 0.21
C MET A 109 -12.72 -0.30 0.49
N ARG A 110 -12.82 1.03 0.49
CA ARG A 110 -14.08 1.75 0.64
C ARG A 110 -14.40 2.49 -0.67
N VAL A 111 -15.65 2.41 -1.10
CA VAL A 111 -16.12 3.15 -2.27
C VAL A 111 -16.23 4.63 -1.89
N ASP A 112 -15.32 5.44 -2.40
CA ASP A 112 -15.38 6.90 -2.33
C ASP A 112 -15.95 7.46 -3.65
N THR A 113 -16.92 8.37 -3.57
CA THR A 113 -17.59 8.91 -4.76
C THR A 113 -16.67 9.79 -5.60
N LYS A 114 -15.68 10.44 -4.99
CA LYS A 114 -14.72 11.30 -5.69
C LYS A 114 -13.72 10.45 -6.47
N ILE A 115 -13.19 9.40 -5.83
CA ILE A 115 -12.28 8.43 -6.48
C ILE A 115 -13.03 7.70 -7.59
N LYS A 116 -14.26 7.23 -7.33
CA LYS A 116 -15.07 6.53 -8.34
C LYS A 116 -15.31 7.38 -9.59
N LYS A 117 -15.60 8.68 -9.43
CA LYS A 117 -15.76 9.60 -10.57
C LYS A 117 -14.49 9.72 -11.40
N GLU A 118 -13.31 9.75 -10.78
CA GLU A 118 -12.05 9.76 -11.52
C GLU A 118 -11.78 8.43 -12.21
N ILE A 119 -12.09 7.30 -11.57
CA ILE A 119 -12.02 5.97 -12.18
C ILE A 119 -12.94 5.89 -13.41
N ASP A 120 -14.18 6.36 -13.30
CA ASP A 120 -15.14 6.33 -14.41
C ASP A 120 -14.64 7.18 -15.60
N LYS A 121 -13.99 8.32 -15.34
CA LYS A 121 -13.34 9.14 -16.39
C LYS A 121 -12.16 8.43 -17.03
N ILE A 122 -11.32 7.76 -16.23
CA ILE A 122 -10.18 6.98 -16.72
C ILE A 122 -10.69 5.83 -17.60
N GLN A 123 -11.69 5.08 -17.12
CA GLN A 123 -12.31 3.99 -17.87
C GLN A 123 -12.92 4.46 -19.19
N ALA A 124 -13.53 5.66 -19.23
CA ALA A 124 -14.04 6.24 -20.46
C ALA A 124 -12.92 6.48 -21.48
N LYS A 125 -11.77 6.99 -21.04
CA LYS A 125 -10.57 7.14 -21.89
C LYS A 125 -9.98 5.79 -22.30
N GLU A 126 -9.93 4.82 -21.40
CA GLU A 126 -9.41 3.47 -21.66
C GLU A 126 -10.26 2.69 -22.70
N ARG A 127 -11.53 3.03 -22.90
CA ARG A 127 -12.33 2.46 -24.01
C ARG A 127 -11.80 2.86 -25.38
N GLU A 128 -11.12 4.00 -25.47
CA GLU A 128 -10.56 4.51 -26.71
C GLU A 128 -9.14 3.98 -26.96
N THR A 129 -8.42 3.59 -25.91
CA THR A 129 -7.07 3.04 -26.02
C THR A 129 -7.05 1.64 -26.63
N ALA A 130 -5.93 1.31 -27.27
CA ALA A 130 -5.70 0.02 -27.88
C ALA A 130 -4.22 -0.33 -27.85
N CYS A 131 -3.84 -1.45 -28.47
CA CYS A 131 -2.46 -1.90 -28.45
C CYS A 131 -1.62 -1.19 -29.53
N CYS A 132 -0.56 -0.51 -29.12
CA CYS A 132 0.44 0.09 -30.00
C CYS A 132 1.67 -0.82 -30.01
N ILE A 133 1.92 -1.49 -31.14
CA ILE A 133 3.00 -2.45 -31.32
C ILE A 133 4.13 -1.75 -32.08
N ARG A 134 5.36 -1.81 -31.58
CA ARG A 134 6.51 -1.18 -32.25
C ARG A 134 6.99 -2.10 -33.39
N ASN A 135 7.28 -1.51 -34.54
CA ASN A 135 7.63 -2.27 -35.76
C ASN A 135 9.01 -2.95 -35.70
N ASP A 136 9.82 -2.63 -34.68
CA ASP A 136 11.14 -3.20 -34.41
C ASP A 136 11.09 -4.35 -33.40
N ASP A 137 9.90 -4.87 -33.10
CA ASP A 137 9.66 -5.97 -32.15
C ASP A 137 10.31 -5.76 -30.78
N SER A 138 10.45 -4.51 -30.38
CA SER A 138 11.00 -4.13 -29.07
C SER A 138 10.00 -4.19 -27.93
N GLY A 139 8.70 -4.24 -28.27
CA GLY A 139 7.61 -4.27 -27.30
C GLY A 139 6.33 -3.63 -27.80
N CYS A 140 5.33 -3.70 -26.95
CA CYS A 140 3.99 -3.17 -27.22
C CYS A 140 3.44 -2.51 -25.97
N VAL A 141 2.65 -1.45 -26.15
CA VAL A 141 2.11 -0.63 -25.07
C VAL A 141 0.65 -0.26 -25.32
N GLN A 142 -0.16 -0.23 -24.26
CA GLN A 142 -1.52 0.30 -24.36
C GLN A 142 -1.49 1.83 -24.46
N SER A 143 -1.95 2.38 -25.58
CA SER A 143 -1.98 3.82 -25.81
C SER A 143 -3.21 4.24 -26.63
N SER A 144 -3.49 5.54 -26.63
CA SER A 144 -4.44 6.11 -27.58
C SER A 144 -3.85 6.08 -29.01
N GLN A 145 -4.71 6.24 -30.01
CA GLN A 145 -4.27 6.36 -31.41
C GLN A 145 -3.44 7.63 -31.64
N ALA A 146 -3.66 8.69 -30.85
CA ALA A 146 -2.93 9.95 -30.95
C ALA A 146 -1.51 9.86 -30.37
N ASP A 147 -1.34 9.10 -29.29
CA ASP A 147 -0.05 8.90 -28.64
C ASP A 147 0.81 7.83 -29.32
N CYS A 148 0.19 6.97 -30.14
CA CYS A 148 0.89 5.95 -30.93
C CYS A 148 1.49 6.58 -32.20
N SER A 149 2.79 6.39 -32.43
CA SER A 149 3.46 6.95 -33.59
C SER A 149 3.08 6.19 -34.86
N LYS A 150 2.60 6.90 -35.89
CA LYS A 150 2.18 6.28 -37.16
C LYS A 150 3.32 5.75 -38.02
N THR A 151 4.56 6.17 -37.76
CA THR A 151 5.73 5.82 -38.59
C THR A 151 6.52 4.63 -38.05
N ILE A 152 6.60 4.47 -36.74
CA ILE A 152 7.43 3.46 -36.07
C ILE A 152 6.61 2.37 -35.36
N SER A 153 5.28 2.53 -35.31
CA SER A 153 4.39 1.60 -34.61
C SER A 153 3.07 1.39 -35.33
N THR A 154 2.49 0.22 -35.09
CA THR A 154 1.19 -0.20 -35.61
C THR A 154 0.18 -0.21 -34.48
N TRP A 155 -0.90 0.56 -34.64
CA TRP A 155 -1.98 0.62 -33.66
C TRP A 155 -3.09 -0.39 -34.01
N LYS A 156 -3.33 -1.36 -33.14
CA LYS A 156 -4.28 -2.45 -33.31
C LYS A 156 -5.38 -2.37 -32.27
N LYS A 157 -6.62 -2.18 -32.73
CA LYS A 157 -7.84 -2.17 -31.92
C LYS A 157 -8.84 -3.20 -32.44
N TRP A 158 -9.60 -3.81 -31.53
CA TRP A 158 -10.72 -4.66 -31.92
C TRP A 158 -11.81 -3.88 -32.63
N THR A 159 -12.31 -4.47 -33.71
CA THR A 159 -13.40 -3.93 -34.51
C THR A 159 -14.51 -4.96 -34.60
N MET A 160 -15.66 -4.62 -35.19
CA MET A 160 -16.74 -5.61 -35.37
C MET A 160 -16.35 -6.79 -36.26
N GLY A 161 -15.35 -6.63 -37.14
CA GLY A 161 -14.81 -7.71 -37.97
C GLY A 161 -13.82 -8.61 -37.23
N ASP A 162 -12.99 -8.02 -36.37
CA ASP A 162 -11.99 -8.72 -35.54
C ASP A 162 -12.29 -8.45 -34.06
N ALA A 163 -13.42 -8.99 -33.60
CA ALA A 163 -13.87 -8.78 -32.22
C ALA A 163 -13.05 -9.63 -31.24
N GLY A 164 -12.79 -9.06 -30.06
CA GLY A 164 -12.17 -9.80 -28.95
C GLY A 164 -13.09 -10.85 -28.35
N PRO A 165 -12.59 -11.66 -27.39
CA PRO A 165 -13.36 -12.69 -26.70
C PRO A 165 -14.65 -12.13 -26.11
N GLY A 166 -15.78 -12.77 -26.45
CA GLY A 166 -17.11 -12.30 -26.07
C GLY A 166 -17.66 -11.13 -26.88
N GLY A 167 -17.14 -10.88 -28.09
CA GLY A 167 -17.64 -9.83 -28.99
C GLY A 167 -17.26 -8.42 -28.57
N ARG A 168 -16.20 -8.27 -27.75
CA ARG A 168 -15.77 -6.97 -27.22
C ARG A 168 -14.97 -6.21 -28.26
N ILE A 169 -15.26 -4.90 -28.38
CA ILE A 169 -14.57 -3.96 -29.28
C ILE A 169 -13.62 -3.00 -28.52
N SER A 170 -13.51 -3.16 -27.21
CA SER A 170 -12.70 -2.33 -26.33
C SER A 170 -11.88 -3.19 -25.36
N GLY A 171 -10.78 -2.64 -24.86
CA GLY A 171 -9.89 -3.32 -23.93
C GLY A 171 -8.87 -4.26 -24.59
N SER A 172 -8.44 -3.97 -25.81
CA SER A 172 -7.29 -4.66 -26.41
C SER A 172 -6.01 -4.26 -25.67
N VAL A 173 -5.43 -5.18 -24.93
CA VAL A 173 -4.20 -4.99 -24.13
C VAL A 173 -3.01 -5.59 -24.88
N CYS A 174 -1.82 -5.02 -24.66
CA CYS A 174 -0.58 -5.52 -25.22
C CYS A 174 0.02 -6.65 -24.37
N GLY A 175 0.62 -7.67 -25.01
CA GLY A 175 1.35 -8.74 -24.31
C GLY A 175 0.49 -9.88 -23.73
N LEU A 176 -0.83 -9.78 -23.78
CA LEU A 176 -1.75 -10.92 -23.66
C LEU A 176 -2.60 -10.93 -24.94
N ASP A 177 -2.45 -11.98 -25.76
CA ASP A 177 -3.42 -12.24 -26.81
C ASP A 177 -4.73 -12.68 -26.12
N PRO A 178 -5.87 -11.98 -26.25
CA PRO A 178 -7.03 -12.34 -25.42
C PRO A 178 -7.72 -13.63 -25.89
N ASN A 179 -7.30 -14.20 -27.02
CA ASN A 179 -7.76 -15.49 -27.53
C ASN A 179 -6.92 -16.68 -27.03
N GLU A 180 -5.63 -16.46 -26.70
CA GLU A 180 -4.77 -17.45 -26.05
C GLU A 180 -3.96 -16.74 -24.98
N CYS A 181 -4.05 -17.18 -23.71
CA CYS A 181 -3.14 -16.76 -22.63
C CYS A 181 -1.70 -17.25 -22.91
N SER A 182 -1.13 -16.84 -24.04
CA SER A 182 0.21 -17.09 -24.49
C SER A 182 0.88 -15.73 -24.63
N PRO A 183 2.10 -15.55 -24.10
CA PRO A 183 2.87 -14.35 -24.38
C PRO A 183 3.02 -14.24 -25.90
N VAL A 184 2.80 -13.03 -26.44
CA VAL A 184 3.04 -12.74 -27.86
C VAL A 184 4.47 -13.17 -28.18
N ARG A 185 4.61 -14.25 -28.96
CA ARG A 185 5.90 -14.59 -29.55
C ARG A 185 6.15 -13.52 -30.59
N MET A 186 7.17 -12.70 -30.36
CA MET A 186 7.81 -11.90 -31.41
C MET A 186 8.11 -12.88 -32.55
N ALA A 187 7.40 -12.76 -33.67
CA ALA A 187 7.65 -13.57 -34.83
C ALA A 187 8.94 -13.05 -35.47
N GLY A 188 9.96 -13.91 -35.54
CA GLY A 188 11.12 -13.67 -36.39
C GLY A 188 10.78 -13.78 -37.86
#